data_AF-A0A972ZPG8-F1
#
_entry.id   AF-A0A972ZPG8-F1
#
_cell.length_a   1.000
_cell.length_b   1.000
_cell.length_c   1.000
_cell.angle_alpha   90.00
_cell.angle_beta   90.00
_cell.angle_gamma   90.00
#
_symmetry.space_group_name_H-M   'P 1'
#
loop_
_entity.id
_entity.type
_entity.pdbx_description
1 polymer ?
#
loop_
_entity_poly.entity_id
_entity_poly.type
_entity_poly.pdbx_seq_one_letter_code
_entity_poly.pdbx_strand_id
1 'polypeptide(L)'
;MSKFAKYSGIFIPMVAILLLLSSCDKFFNPAQELKITEDKLFDDWYEFRAIEMGMYGLQQNLVEQLVVLGELRADMVTITPNADADLVEIYNWNFSKDNKYASPTNFFKLISACNNFIRVLEREHPEVADPSISLTTNYDKLYGEALCMRAWAYFNAVRIYGKVPYIEESLVTMNEIEEFVNTPGTYIDSVYVDYATDGYYNDTIYNHPITMEKQLLDMEMVIDMFTNQLEKDVKAVGVNHAIDNNDEEWELVTWNTWAWHALLGQLYLYQGDLAKAAYHYEEIIYTSQENRYQLTATQWYSLFQIRDRMEHIYLIWFDKENFQQNALQRLFDNTLPNEYMLKPTKQAVMMWETQWYGFSVDNSNGDDHARVVGQSLEFPQGVPHDPRGPGVSYIYKKGTEPNDWQNYTNNLSSEQVAYMCADKAVGDFRSVYTLMEGYDTLVWKYAFAKGAYQQDADFCVYRAGGIHLNLAEIYTYWVYDRGGGFIGSYTNNALNILNDGSNYSDLPSRLQRGVRGRANREPVTLYNIIYIHDPITNEVLGYHDYTGNLDAKKRYLDEKILLERGLELGFEGERFYDIMRLAKRYNDPSFLAEKVAAKYPSAKRQEIYNFLLDENNWYIHMFD
;
A
#
# COMPACT_ATOMS: atom_id res chain seq x y z
N MET A 1 -13.09 0.98 69.36
CA MET A 1 -13.13 -0.09 68.34
C MET A 1 -14.56 -0.32 67.79
N SER A 2 -15.31 0.71 67.37
CA SER A 2 -16.70 0.49 66.86
C SER A 2 -17.09 1.29 65.61
N LYS A 3 -16.16 2.00 64.95
CA LYS A 3 -16.43 2.69 63.67
C LYS A 3 -15.83 2.02 62.43
N PHE A 4 -14.86 1.10 62.58
CA PHE A 4 -14.27 0.37 61.45
C PHE A 4 -15.10 -0.83 60.97
N ALA A 5 -15.99 -1.38 61.80
CA ALA A 5 -16.80 -2.55 61.46
C ALA A 5 -18.01 -2.26 60.54
N LYS A 6 -18.34 -0.98 60.30
CA LYS A 6 -19.49 -0.59 59.45
C LYS A 6 -19.14 -0.40 57.97
N TYR A 7 -17.86 -0.27 57.63
CA TYR A 7 -17.39 -0.10 56.25
C TYR A 7 -16.64 -1.33 55.71
N SER A 8 -16.27 -2.28 56.57
CA SER A 8 -15.66 -3.55 56.16
C SER A 8 -16.60 -4.43 55.34
N GLY A 9 -17.92 -4.31 55.52
CA GLY A 9 -18.92 -5.05 54.73
C GLY A 9 -19.12 -4.54 53.30
N ILE A 10 -18.67 -3.33 52.98
CA ILE A 10 -18.81 -2.71 51.64
C ILE A 10 -17.47 -2.73 50.89
N PHE A 11 -16.35 -2.65 51.60
CA PHE A 11 -15.01 -2.72 50.98
C PHE A 11 -14.64 -4.13 50.49
N ILE A 12 -15.10 -5.19 51.17
CA ILE A 12 -14.78 -6.58 50.77
C ILE A 12 -15.42 -6.97 49.42
N PRO A 13 -16.70 -6.66 49.12
CA PRO A 13 -17.23 -6.95 47.79
C PRO A 13 -16.65 -6.03 46.70
N MET A 14 -16.23 -4.80 47.03
CA MET A 14 -15.64 -3.86 46.07
C MET A 14 -14.20 -4.25 45.68
N VAL A 15 -13.42 -4.80 46.62
CA VAL A 15 -12.08 -5.35 46.33
C VAL A 15 -12.15 -6.73 45.65
N ALA A 16 -13.20 -7.52 45.91
CA ALA A 16 -13.44 -8.77 45.18
C ALA A 16 -13.88 -8.55 43.72
N ILE A 17 -14.56 -7.44 43.41
CA ILE A 17 -14.92 -7.04 42.04
C ILE A 17 -13.69 -6.50 41.28
N LEU A 18 -12.73 -5.87 41.97
CA LEU A 18 -11.46 -5.43 41.37
C LEU A 18 -10.49 -6.60 41.07
N LEU A 19 -10.67 -7.76 41.69
CA LEU A 19 -9.90 -8.99 41.42
C LEU A 19 -10.53 -9.86 40.31
N LEU A 20 -11.69 -9.45 39.76
CA LEU A 20 -12.31 -10.07 38.58
C LEU A 20 -12.05 -9.27 37.28
N LEU A 21 -11.15 -8.28 37.33
CA LEU A 21 -10.68 -7.53 36.17
C LEU A 21 -9.26 -7.97 35.73
N SER A 22 -8.96 -9.26 35.88
CA SER A 22 -7.80 -9.87 35.24
C SER A 22 -8.19 -10.35 33.84
N SER A 23 -7.46 -9.83 32.86
CA SER A 23 -7.33 -10.32 31.48
C SER A 23 -8.45 -9.99 30.50
N CYS A 24 -8.09 -9.22 29.46
CA CYS A 24 -8.84 -9.12 28.22
C CYS A 24 -8.78 -10.47 27.48
N ASP A 25 -9.56 -11.47 27.89
CA ASP A 25 -9.68 -12.77 27.19
C ASP A 25 -10.50 -12.71 25.89
N LYS A 26 -10.72 -11.51 25.31
CA LYS A 26 -11.57 -11.30 24.13
C LYS A 26 -10.85 -10.69 22.94
N PHE A 27 -9.54 -10.83 22.89
CA PHE A 27 -8.72 -10.38 21.77
C PHE A 27 -8.74 -11.39 20.59
N PHE A 28 -9.00 -12.69 20.84
CA PHE A 28 -8.97 -13.74 19.79
C PHE A 28 -10.04 -14.84 19.93
N ASN A 29 -11.33 -14.50 19.96
CA ASN A 29 -12.39 -15.50 19.74
C ASN A 29 -13.25 -15.17 18.51
N PRO A 30 -12.70 -15.17 17.28
CA PRO A 30 -13.53 -15.28 16.09
C PRO A 30 -14.13 -16.70 16.04
N ALA A 31 -15.38 -16.82 15.58
CA ALA A 31 -16.04 -18.12 15.41
C ALA A 31 -15.13 -19.07 14.60
N GLN A 32 -14.90 -20.28 15.13
CA GLN A 32 -14.10 -21.31 14.47
C GLN A 32 -14.59 -21.56 13.04
N GLU A 33 -13.78 -21.15 12.06
CA GLU A 33 -13.86 -21.68 10.71
C GLU A 33 -13.43 -23.17 10.74
N LEU A 34 -14.09 -23.95 9.90
CA LEU A 34 -14.16 -25.41 9.92
C LEU A 34 -12.80 -26.10 10.16
N LYS A 35 -12.63 -26.70 11.35
CA LYS A 35 -11.56 -27.66 11.65
C LYS A 35 -11.81 -28.95 10.85
N ILE A 36 -11.23 -29.05 9.66
CA ILE A 36 -11.10 -30.33 8.95
C ILE A 36 -9.90 -31.06 9.57
N THR A 37 -10.05 -32.33 9.95
CA THR A 37 -8.99 -33.10 10.62
C THR A 37 -7.93 -33.55 9.60
N GLU A 38 -6.64 -33.43 9.99
CA GLU A 38 -5.42 -33.68 9.20
C GLU A 38 -5.33 -35.10 8.60
N ASP A 39 -6.05 -36.08 9.16
CA ASP A 39 -5.92 -37.52 8.89
C ASP A 39 -6.44 -37.96 7.50
N LYS A 40 -6.95 -37.03 6.69
CA LYS A 40 -7.53 -37.28 5.36
C LYS A 40 -7.11 -36.28 4.28
N LEU A 41 -6.08 -35.45 4.53
CA LEU A 41 -5.92 -34.15 3.87
C LEU A 41 -4.83 -34.05 2.79
N PHE A 42 -4.06 -35.11 2.50
CA PHE A 42 -2.80 -34.96 1.74
C PHE A 42 -2.56 -35.97 0.59
N ASP A 43 -3.60 -36.62 0.07
CA ASP A 43 -3.43 -37.62 -1.00
C ASP A 43 -3.46 -37.01 -2.41
N ASP A 44 -3.94 -35.77 -2.59
CA ASP A 44 -4.16 -35.17 -3.92
C ASP A 44 -3.70 -33.69 -4.04
N TRP A 45 -3.17 -33.34 -5.21
CA TRP A 45 -2.75 -31.98 -5.61
C TRP A 45 -3.80 -30.91 -5.31
N TYR A 46 -5.09 -31.25 -5.45
CA TYR A 46 -6.20 -30.34 -5.19
C TYR A 46 -6.29 -29.90 -3.72
N GLU A 47 -5.82 -30.71 -2.77
CA GLU A 47 -5.88 -30.39 -1.34
C GLU A 47 -4.84 -29.32 -0.99
N PHE A 48 -3.60 -29.46 -1.47
CA PHE A 48 -2.56 -28.43 -1.34
C PHE A 48 -3.00 -27.09 -1.94
N ARG A 49 -3.60 -27.13 -3.13
CA ARG A 49 -4.18 -25.94 -3.76
C ARG A 49 -5.29 -25.33 -2.91
N ALA A 50 -6.17 -26.14 -2.31
CA ALA A 50 -7.24 -25.62 -1.46
C ALA A 50 -6.71 -24.92 -0.20
N ILE A 51 -5.64 -25.45 0.41
CA ILE A 51 -4.96 -24.82 1.54
C ILE A 51 -4.38 -23.46 1.13
N GLU A 52 -3.68 -23.39 0.00
CA GLU A 52 -3.14 -22.14 -0.54
C GLU A 52 -4.24 -21.11 -0.81
N MET A 53 -5.37 -21.52 -1.42
CA MET A 53 -6.50 -20.60 -1.64
C MET A 53 -7.09 -20.08 -0.32
N GLY A 54 -7.05 -20.88 0.75
CA GLY A 54 -7.37 -20.42 2.11
C GLY A 54 -6.43 -19.32 2.59
N MET A 55 -5.13 -19.40 2.28
CA MET A 55 -4.15 -18.35 2.60
C MET A 55 -4.42 -17.05 1.84
N TYR A 56 -4.81 -17.11 0.57
CA TYR A 56 -5.28 -15.93 -0.17
C TYR A 56 -6.50 -15.28 0.50
N GLY A 57 -7.43 -16.07 1.05
CA GLY A 57 -8.55 -15.57 1.84
C GLY A 57 -8.11 -14.83 3.11
N LEU A 58 -7.07 -15.33 3.80
CA LEU A 58 -6.46 -14.61 4.93
C LEU A 58 -5.79 -13.31 4.47
N GLN A 59 -5.18 -13.30 3.29
CA GLN A 59 -4.57 -12.10 2.70
C GLN A 59 -5.63 -11.04 2.32
N GLN A 60 -6.78 -11.46 1.80
CA GLN A 60 -7.93 -10.57 1.53
C GLN A 60 -8.37 -9.80 2.78
N ASN A 61 -8.38 -10.45 3.94
CA ASN A 61 -8.76 -9.84 5.22
C ASN A 61 -7.85 -8.68 5.68
N LEU A 62 -6.66 -8.53 5.07
CA LEU A 62 -5.72 -7.44 5.37
C LEU A 62 -5.99 -6.18 4.55
N VAL A 63 -6.75 -6.24 3.45
CA VAL A 63 -6.92 -5.11 2.52
C VAL A 63 -7.51 -3.87 3.20
N GLU A 64 -8.60 -4.04 3.96
CA GLU A 64 -9.24 -2.91 4.66
C GLU A 64 -8.26 -2.26 5.65
N GLN A 65 -7.54 -3.09 6.42
CA GLN A 65 -6.53 -2.65 7.38
C GLN A 65 -5.38 -1.87 6.70
N LEU A 66 -4.85 -2.38 5.58
CA LEU A 66 -3.76 -1.76 4.84
C LEU A 66 -4.15 -0.41 4.25
N VAL A 67 -5.34 -0.31 3.63
CA VAL A 67 -5.84 0.95 3.07
C VAL A 67 -6.06 1.99 4.17
N VAL A 68 -6.76 1.62 5.25
CA VAL A 68 -7.04 2.56 6.35
C VAL A 68 -5.75 3.05 6.98
N LEU A 69 -4.85 2.15 7.36
CA LEU A 69 -3.59 2.55 8.00
C LEU A 69 -2.62 3.25 7.05
N GLY A 70 -2.70 2.98 5.74
CA GLY A 70 -1.86 3.60 4.73
C GLY A 70 -2.32 4.97 4.25
N GLU A 71 -3.62 5.22 4.24
CA GLU A 71 -4.21 6.46 3.71
C GLU A 71 -4.68 7.40 4.82
N LEU A 72 -5.38 6.89 5.84
CA LEU A 72 -5.92 7.74 6.93
C LEU A 72 -4.82 8.27 7.84
N ARG A 73 -3.67 7.59 7.98
CA ARG A 73 -2.51 8.16 8.68
C ARG A 73 -1.76 9.20 7.84
N ALA A 74 -1.93 9.18 6.51
CA ALA A 74 -1.26 10.09 5.58
C ALA A 74 -1.95 11.45 5.44
N ASP A 75 -1.62 12.19 4.38
CA ASP A 75 -2.15 13.53 4.06
C ASP A 75 -3.44 13.51 3.22
N MET A 76 -3.78 12.39 2.58
CA MET A 76 -4.82 12.36 1.53
C MET A 76 -6.24 12.03 2.01
N VAL A 77 -6.40 11.34 3.14
CA VAL A 77 -7.71 10.92 3.66
C VAL A 77 -7.98 11.50 5.05
N THR A 78 -9.24 11.86 5.31
CA THR A 78 -9.75 12.30 6.61
C THR A 78 -11.08 11.60 6.94
N ILE A 79 -11.45 11.63 8.22
CA ILE A 79 -12.74 11.14 8.70
C ILE A 79 -13.90 12.09 8.35
N THR A 80 -15.10 11.52 8.23
CA THR A 80 -16.38 12.23 8.20
C THR A 80 -17.01 12.25 9.61
N PRO A 81 -18.13 12.96 9.82
CA PRO A 81 -18.90 12.85 11.07
C PRO A 81 -19.48 11.45 11.36
N ASN A 82 -19.50 10.55 10.38
CA ASN A 82 -20.03 9.19 10.53
C ASN A 82 -18.95 8.18 10.94
N ALA A 83 -17.68 8.58 11.03
CA ALA A 83 -16.58 7.70 11.38
C ALA A 83 -16.81 7.01 12.73
N ASP A 84 -16.52 5.71 12.78
CA ASP A 84 -16.57 4.94 14.01
C ASP A 84 -15.42 5.29 14.98
N ALA A 85 -15.48 4.73 16.19
CA ALA A 85 -14.49 4.99 17.22
C ALA A 85 -13.07 4.58 16.78
N ASP A 86 -12.94 3.46 16.06
CA ASP A 86 -11.64 2.93 15.62
C ASP A 86 -10.95 3.88 14.62
N LEU A 87 -11.71 4.44 13.67
CA LEU A 87 -11.18 5.43 12.72
C LEU A 87 -10.86 6.77 13.39
N VAL A 88 -11.67 7.17 14.38
CA VAL A 88 -11.42 8.38 15.18
C VAL A 88 -10.13 8.26 15.98
N GLU A 89 -9.86 7.09 16.56
CA GLU A 89 -8.60 6.79 17.25
C GLU A 89 -7.39 6.92 16.33
N ILE A 90 -7.44 6.34 15.13
CA ILE A 90 -6.38 6.44 14.11
C ILE A 90 -6.18 7.90 13.68
N TYR A 91 -7.26 8.62 13.42
CA TYR A 91 -7.19 10.05 13.07
C TYR A 91 -6.59 10.90 14.20
N ASN A 92 -6.76 10.50 15.45
CA ASN A 92 -6.23 11.20 16.63
C ASN A 92 -4.85 10.70 17.06
N TRP A 93 -4.26 9.70 16.40
CA TRP A 93 -3.00 9.07 16.83
C TRP A 93 -3.07 8.48 18.25
N ASN A 94 -4.25 8.00 18.65
CA ASN A 94 -4.51 7.44 19.98
C ASN A 94 -5.10 6.04 19.84
N PHE A 95 -4.26 5.07 19.47
CA PHE A 95 -4.66 3.71 19.17
C PHE A 95 -4.96 2.92 20.44
N SER A 96 -6.18 2.39 20.58
CA SER A 96 -6.48 1.41 21.61
C SER A 96 -5.98 0.01 21.20
N LYS A 97 -5.74 -0.87 22.18
CA LYS A 97 -5.37 -2.26 21.92
C LYS A 97 -6.48 -3.06 21.24
N ASP A 98 -7.73 -2.63 21.41
CA ASP A 98 -8.91 -3.27 20.84
C ASP A 98 -9.29 -2.71 19.46
N ASN A 99 -8.54 -1.74 18.94
CA ASN A 99 -8.81 -1.12 17.64
C ASN A 99 -8.66 -2.14 16.52
N LYS A 100 -9.76 -2.39 15.79
CA LYS A 100 -9.81 -3.45 14.77
C LYS A 100 -8.80 -3.27 13.64
N TYR A 101 -8.44 -2.03 13.31
CA TYR A 101 -7.46 -1.73 12.27
C TYR A 101 -6.03 -1.74 12.79
N ALA A 102 -5.81 -1.44 14.07
CA ALA A 102 -4.49 -1.51 14.69
C ALA A 102 -4.11 -2.93 15.12
N SER A 103 -5.04 -3.89 15.08
CA SER A 103 -4.79 -5.24 15.57
C SER A 103 -3.82 -6.03 14.68
N PRO A 104 -2.76 -6.62 15.24
CA PRO A 104 -1.85 -7.49 14.51
C PRO A 104 -2.44 -8.86 14.14
N THR A 105 -3.61 -9.23 14.68
CA THR A 105 -4.22 -10.56 14.57
C THR A 105 -4.20 -11.14 13.15
N ASN A 106 -4.64 -10.37 12.15
CA ASN A 106 -4.80 -10.88 10.79
C ASN A 106 -3.45 -11.16 10.13
N PHE A 107 -2.40 -10.39 10.46
CA PHE A 107 -1.04 -10.66 9.97
C PHE A 107 -0.54 -11.99 10.54
N PHE A 108 -0.69 -12.22 11.84
CA PHE A 108 -0.22 -13.47 12.46
C PHE A 108 -1.04 -14.69 12.06
N LYS A 109 -2.32 -14.54 11.74
CA LYS A 109 -3.11 -15.61 11.11
C LYS A 109 -2.52 -16.03 9.77
N LEU A 110 -2.21 -15.06 8.90
CA LEU A 110 -1.60 -15.34 7.60
C LEU A 110 -0.21 -15.95 7.78
N ILE A 111 0.64 -15.40 8.65
CA ILE A 111 1.98 -15.92 8.96
C ILE A 111 1.91 -17.36 9.47
N SER A 112 1.01 -17.66 10.42
CA SER A 112 0.80 -19.00 10.96
C SER A 112 0.36 -19.99 9.89
N ALA A 113 -0.55 -19.57 9.01
CA ALA A 113 -1.01 -20.39 7.90
C ALA A 113 0.11 -20.66 6.90
N CYS A 114 0.94 -19.65 6.59
CA CYS A 114 2.13 -19.83 5.76
C CYS A 114 3.11 -20.82 6.40
N ASN A 115 3.45 -20.65 7.68
CA ASN A 115 4.37 -21.54 8.40
C ASN A 115 3.88 -23.00 8.36
N ASN A 116 2.60 -23.22 8.64
CA ASN A 116 2.00 -24.55 8.58
C ASN A 116 2.11 -25.14 7.16
N PHE A 117 1.72 -24.38 6.14
CA PHE A 117 1.72 -24.87 4.77
C PHE A 117 3.12 -25.14 4.21
N ILE A 118 4.09 -24.27 4.51
CA ILE A 118 5.52 -24.47 4.22
C ILE A 118 5.99 -25.79 4.83
N ARG A 119 5.73 -26.01 6.12
CA ARG A 119 6.13 -27.24 6.81
C ARG A 119 5.50 -28.49 6.20
N VAL A 120 4.23 -28.42 5.83
CA VAL A 120 3.54 -29.54 5.15
C VAL A 120 4.18 -29.81 3.79
N LEU A 121 4.47 -28.78 3.00
CA LEU A 121 5.15 -28.91 1.71
C LEU A 121 6.55 -29.50 1.87
N GLU A 122 7.36 -29.04 2.83
CA GLU A 122 8.69 -29.59 3.06
C GLU A 122 8.67 -31.06 3.53
N ARG A 123 7.63 -31.44 4.28
CA ARG A 123 7.47 -32.82 4.77
C ARG A 123 7.04 -33.79 3.68
N GLU A 124 5.99 -33.44 2.93
CA GLU A 124 5.41 -34.33 1.91
C GLU A 124 6.17 -34.24 0.57
N HIS A 125 6.79 -33.09 0.30
CA HIS A 125 7.54 -32.77 -0.91
C HIS A 125 8.93 -32.19 -0.57
N PRO A 126 9.84 -32.96 0.05
CA PRO A 126 11.14 -32.47 0.50
C PRO A 126 12.01 -31.91 -0.64
N GLU A 127 11.69 -32.24 -1.90
CA GLU A 127 12.31 -31.62 -3.06
C GLU A 127 12.18 -30.09 -3.07
N VAL A 128 11.11 -29.51 -2.51
CA VAL A 128 10.91 -28.05 -2.53
C VAL A 128 11.98 -27.29 -1.75
N ALA A 129 12.51 -27.90 -0.68
CA ALA A 129 13.56 -27.33 0.17
C ALA A 129 14.99 -27.61 -0.34
N ASP A 130 15.15 -28.42 -1.39
CA ASP A 130 16.47 -28.73 -1.96
C ASP A 130 16.77 -27.85 -3.19
N PRO A 131 17.57 -26.77 -3.06
CA PRO A 131 17.92 -25.89 -4.17
C PRO A 131 18.84 -26.56 -5.21
N SER A 132 19.41 -27.73 -4.93
CA SER A 132 20.23 -28.47 -5.90
C SER A 132 19.38 -29.16 -6.98
N ILE A 133 18.09 -29.35 -6.73
CA ILE A 133 17.15 -29.95 -7.67
C ILE A 133 16.69 -28.88 -8.66
N SER A 134 17.16 -28.98 -9.90
CA SER A 134 16.85 -28.01 -10.96
C SER A 134 15.45 -28.16 -11.57
N LEU A 135 14.76 -29.28 -11.31
CA LEU A 135 13.41 -29.51 -11.86
C LEU A 135 12.38 -28.79 -10.99
N THR A 136 11.69 -27.82 -11.57
CA THR A 136 10.60 -27.10 -10.92
C THR A 136 9.27 -27.84 -11.09
N THR A 137 8.62 -28.15 -9.98
CA THR A 137 7.28 -28.74 -9.90
C THR A 137 6.22 -27.68 -9.58
N ASN A 138 4.94 -28.06 -9.57
CA ASN A 138 3.91 -27.15 -9.06
C ASN A 138 4.00 -26.95 -7.54
N TYR A 139 4.52 -27.93 -6.79
CA TYR A 139 4.74 -27.79 -5.34
C TYR A 139 5.83 -26.76 -5.03
N ASP A 140 6.90 -26.69 -5.83
CA ASP A 140 7.91 -25.63 -5.70
C ASP A 140 7.30 -24.23 -5.90
N LYS A 141 6.27 -24.11 -6.74
CA LYS A 141 5.56 -22.84 -6.97
C LYS A 141 4.67 -22.48 -5.79
N LEU A 142 3.87 -23.42 -5.28
CA LEU A 142 3.07 -23.24 -4.05
C LEU A 142 3.96 -22.82 -2.87
N TYR A 143 5.12 -23.46 -2.74
CA TYR A 143 6.12 -23.15 -1.73
C TYR A 143 6.63 -21.71 -1.89
N GLY A 144 6.97 -21.30 -3.11
CA GLY A 144 7.36 -19.91 -3.42
C GLY A 144 6.25 -18.89 -3.11
N GLU A 145 4.99 -19.19 -3.41
CA GLU A 145 3.85 -18.34 -3.08
C GLU A 145 3.70 -18.15 -1.57
N ALA A 146 3.78 -19.24 -0.80
CA ALA A 146 3.70 -19.22 0.66
C ALA A 146 4.83 -18.40 1.30
N LEU A 147 6.07 -18.55 0.81
CA LEU A 147 7.21 -17.74 1.25
C LEU A 147 7.01 -16.25 0.95
N CYS A 148 6.51 -15.91 -0.23
CA CYS A 148 6.22 -14.53 -0.62
C CYS A 148 5.11 -13.92 0.26
N MET A 149 4.02 -14.65 0.49
CA MET A 149 2.93 -14.21 1.39
C MET A 149 3.44 -13.94 2.80
N ARG A 150 4.27 -14.84 3.34
CA ARG A 150 4.85 -14.69 4.68
C ARG A 150 5.74 -13.46 4.75
N ALA A 151 6.68 -13.31 3.82
CA ALA A 151 7.56 -12.15 3.75
C ALA A 151 6.78 -10.84 3.60
N TRP A 152 5.76 -10.82 2.74
CA TRP A 152 4.87 -9.66 2.57
C TRP A 152 4.07 -9.33 3.84
N ALA A 153 3.57 -10.34 4.56
CA ALA A 153 2.85 -10.15 5.81
C ALA A 153 3.75 -9.54 6.90
N TYR A 154 4.97 -10.07 7.09
CA TYR A 154 5.93 -9.52 8.04
C TYR A 154 6.40 -8.11 7.65
N PHE A 155 6.66 -7.87 6.37
CA PHE A 155 7.04 -6.55 5.87
C PHE A 155 5.96 -5.51 6.16
N ASN A 156 4.69 -5.83 5.90
CA ASN A 156 3.58 -4.94 6.19
C ASN A 156 3.33 -4.77 7.68
N ALA A 157 3.51 -5.82 8.48
CA ALA A 157 3.41 -5.72 9.93
C ALA A 157 4.50 -4.79 10.50
N VAL A 158 5.77 -4.96 10.12
CA VAL A 158 6.86 -4.17 10.72
C VAL A 158 6.83 -2.70 10.27
N ARG A 159 6.37 -2.37 9.06
CA ARG A 159 6.13 -0.96 8.67
C ARG A 159 4.98 -0.30 9.42
N ILE A 160 4.07 -1.08 10.02
CA ILE A 160 2.97 -0.58 10.86
C ILE A 160 3.41 -0.47 12.32
N TYR A 161 4.02 -1.54 12.87
CA TYR A 161 4.27 -1.69 14.30
C TYR A 161 5.71 -1.33 14.72
N GLY A 162 6.62 -1.15 13.78
CA GLY A 162 8.04 -0.83 14.02
C GLY A 162 8.87 -2.03 14.44
N LYS A 163 8.36 -2.85 15.36
CA LYS A 163 8.93 -4.13 15.77
C LYS A 163 7.85 -5.20 15.81
N VAL A 164 8.17 -6.42 15.40
CA VAL A 164 7.23 -7.54 15.37
C VAL A 164 7.89 -8.82 15.91
N PRO A 165 7.18 -9.65 16.68
CA PRO A 165 7.71 -10.94 17.11
C PRO A 165 7.95 -11.87 15.92
N TYR A 166 9.12 -12.49 15.88
CA TYR A 166 9.38 -13.62 14.99
C TYR A 166 8.61 -14.84 15.50
N ILE A 167 7.75 -15.39 14.66
CA ILE A 167 7.06 -16.66 14.93
C ILE A 167 7.84 -17.77 14.29
N GLU A 168 8.34 -18.67 15.14
CA GLU A 168 9.06 -19.86 14.72
C GLU A 168 8.13 -20.83 13.98
N GLU A 169 8.68 -21.60 13.03
CA GLU A 169 7.90 -22.42 12.09
C GLU A 169 7.21 -23.64 12.74
N SER A 170 7.65 -24.06 13.93
CA SER A 170 7.02 -25.06 14.80
C SER A 170 5.69 -24.58 15.35
N LEU A 171 5.51 -23.27 15.52
CA LEU A 171 4.29 -22.65 16.05
C LEU A 171 3.26 -22.51 14.94
N VAL A 172 2.33 -23.46 14.89
CA VAL A 172 1.38 -23.59 13.78
C VAL A 172 -0.07 -23.28 14.18
N THR A 173 -0.35 -23.06 15.46
CA THR A 173 -1.68 -22.66 15.92
C THR A 173 -1.70 -21.25 16.52
N MET A 174 -2.83 -20.56 16.37
CA MET A 174 -3.01 -19.21 16.93
C MET A 174 -2.88 -19.18 18.45
N ASN A 175 -3.27 -20.25 19.15
CA ASN A 175 -3.15 -20.32 20.61
C ASN A 175 -1.67 -20.41 21.04
N GLU A 176 -0.87 -21.24 20.37
CA GLU A 176 0.56 -21.34 20.63
C GLU A 176 1.28 -20.02 20.34
N ILE A 177 0.91 -19.35 19.24
CA ILE A 177 1.43 -18.03 18.88
C ILE A 177 1.04 -16.99 19.93
N GLU A 178 -0.21 -17.01 20.42
CA GLU A 178 -0.67 -16.11 21.47
C GLU A 178 0.11 -16.33 22.77
N GLU A 179 0.26 -17.58 23.20
CA GLU A 179 1.06 -17.93 24.38
C GLU A 179 2.52 -17.50 24.19
N PHE A 180 3.11 -17.73 23.02
CA PHE A 180 4.46 -17.31 22.68
C PHE A 180 4.63 -15.79 22.74
N VAL A 181 3.73 -15.03 22.10
CA VAL A 181 3.80 -13.56 22.04
C VAL A 181 3.57 -12.94 23.41
N ASN A 182 2.68 -13.50 24.23
CA ASN A 182 2.36 -12.98 25.56
C ASN A 182 3.33 -13.44 26.66
N THR A 183 4.11 -14.51 26.43
CA THR A 183 5.08 -15.00 27.42
C THR A 183 6.26 -14.02 27.55
N PRO A 184 6.58 -13.56 28.78
CA PRO A 184 7.76 -12.74 29.00
C PRO A 184 9.04 -13.59 28.92
N GLY A 185 9.91 -13.27 27.97
CA GLY A 185 11.23 -13.89 27.83
C GLY A 185 11.21 -15.17 27.01
N THR A 186 11.54 -16.30 27.64
CA THR A 186 11.66 -17.59 26.97
C THR A 186 10.33 -18.33 26.98
N TYR A 187 9.87 -18.74 25.81
CA TYR A 187 8.72 -19.63 25.67
C TYR A 187 9.18 -21.09 25.63
N ILE A 188 8.46 -21.95 26.33
CA ILE A 188 8.69 -23.39 26.33
C ILE A 188 7.58 -24.02 25.51
N ASP A 189 7.90 -24.44 24.29
CA ASP A 189 6.94 -25.16 23.46
C ASP A 189 6.73 -26.56 24.04
N SER A 190 5.48 -26.91 24.33
CA SER A 190 5.15 -28.22 24.90
C SER A 190 5.03 -29.33 23.85
N VAL A 191 5.04 -28.97 22.56
CA VAL A 191 4.75 -29.90 21.46
C VAL A 191 5.83 -29.83 20.38
N TYR A 192 6.75 -30.81 20.39
CA TYR A 192 7.60 -31.10 19.23
C TYR A 192 6.98 -32.28 18.47
N VAL A 193 6.41 -32.01 17.29
CA VAL A 193 5.90 -33.07 16.41
C VAL A 193 6.97 -33.45 15.39
N ASP A 194 7.57 -34.63 15.59
CA ASP A 194 8.40 -35.28 14.59
C ASP A 194 7.50 -36.20 13.77
N TYR A 195 7.27 -35.86 12.50
CA TYR A 195 6.28 -36.54 11.68
C TYR A 195 6.94 -37.70 10.91
N ALA A 196 6.51 -38.94 11.16
CA ALA A 196 6.96 -40.10 10.40
C ALA A 196 6.16 -40.29 9.10
N THR A 197 6.82 -40.87 8.10
CA THR A 197 6.37 -41.04 6.70
C THR A 197 5.14 -41.94 6.51
N ASP A 198 4.59 -42.55 7.57
CA ASP A 198 3.48 -43.50 7.48
C ASP A 198 2.18 -43.05 8.14
N GLY A 199 2.14 -41.85 8.73
CA GLY A 199 0.95 -41.23 9.34
C GLY A 199 0.27 -42.03 10.47
N TYR A 200 0.84 -43.19 10.85
CA TYR A 200 0.30 -44.08 11.88
C TYR A 200 1.18 -44.09 13.13
N TYR A 201 2.47 -43.80 12.95
CA TYR A 201 3.41 -43.55 14.03
C TYR A 201 3.86 -42.10 13.99
N ASN A 202 2.93 -41.16 14.25
CA ASN A 202 3.35 -39.87 14.74
C ASN A 202 4.00 -40.14 16.11
N ASP A 203 5.33 -40.18 16.18
CA ASP A 203 5.99 -40.02 17.46
C ASP A 203 5.83 -38.53 17.79
N THR A 204 4.63 -38.19 18.26
CA THR A 204 4.45 -36.93 18.97
C THR A 204 5.38 -37.07 20.15
N ILE A 205 6.54 -36.41 20.11
CA ILE A 205 7.38 -36.38 21.29
C ILE A 205 6.73 -35.38 22.24
N TYR A 206 5.61 -35.79 22.83
CA TYR A 206 5.11 -35.21 24.05
C TYR A 206 6.29 -35.20 25.01
N ASN A 207 6.65 -34.02 25.50
CA ASN A 207 7.69 -33.77 26.51
C ASN A 207 9.13 -33.50 26.03
N HIS A 208 9.35 -33.04 24.79
CA HIS A 208 10.60 -32.31 24.47
C HIS A 208 10.37 -30.80 24.40
N PRO A 209 10.50 -30.10 25.54
CA PRO A 209 10.34 -28.65 25.57
C PRO A 209 11.40 -27.96 24.71
N ILE A 210 11.00 -27.30 23.63
CA ILE A 210 11.89 -26.40 22.91
C ILE A 210 11.89 -25.06 23.63
N THR A 211 13.10 -24.62 23.96
CA THR A 211 13.33 -23.32 24.60
C THR A 211 13.52 -22.30 23.51
N MET A 212 12.52 -21.44 23.30
CA MET A 212 12.56 -20.38 22.29
C MET A 212 12.76 -19.02 22.92
N GLU A 213 13.73 -18.26 22.43
CA GLU A 213 13.94 -16.87 22.82
C GLU A 213 13.08 -15.96 21.93
N LYS A 214 12.25 -15.13 22.55
CA LYS A 214 11.41 -14.17 21.80
C LYS A 214 12.30 -13.13 21.12
N GLN A 215 12.38 -13.22 19.80
CA GLN A 215 13.07 -12.24 18.98
C GLN A 215 12.06 -11.23 18.42
N LEU A 216 12.26 -9.95 18.74
CA LEU A 216 11.55 -8.86 18.07
C LEU A 216 12.37 -8.42 16.86
N LEU A 217 11.78 -8.58 15.68
CA LEU A 217 12.37 -8.15 14.42
C LEU A 217 11.99 -6.68 14.17
N ASP A 218 12.99 -5.84 13.95
CA ASP A 218 12.79 -4.52 13.37
C ASP A 218 12.81 -4.57 11.84
N MET A 219 12.67 -3.42 11.19
CA MET A 219 12.59 -3.32 9.73
C MET A 219 13.81 -3.93 9.03
N GLU A 220 15.02 -3.69 9.54
CA GLU A 220 16.27 -4.16 8.94
C GLU A 220 16.36 -5.69 9.06
N MET A 221 16.04 -6.23 10.24
CA MET A 221 16.04 -7.67 10.48
C MET A 221 14.99 -8.41 9.64
N VAL A 222 13.78 -7.85 9.49
CA VAL A 222 12.74 -8.42 8.61
C VAL A 222 13.23 -8.45 7.17
N ILE A 223 13.78 -7.34 6.67
CA ILE A 223 14.26 -7.28 5.28
C ILE A 223 15.41 -8.27 5.06
N ASP A 224 16.44 -8.28 5.91
CA ASP A 224 17.60 -9.16 5.74
C ASP A 224 17.18 -10.64 5.77
N MET A 225 16.36 -11.03 6.75
CA MET A 225 15.89 -12.41 6.88
C MET A 225 15.08 -12.86 5.67
N PHE A 226 14.06 -12.08 5.26
CA PHE A 226 13.18 -12.51 4.19
C PHE A 226 13.76 -12.33 2.79
N THR A 227 14.62 -11.32 2.54
CA THR A 227 15.35 -11.25 1.26
C THR A 227 16.29 -12.44 1.11
N ASN A 228 17.00 -12.81 2.17
CA ASN A 228 17.88 -13.98 2.16
C ASN A 228 17.12 -15.28 1.85
N GLN A 229 15.98 -15.48 2.51
CA GLN A 229 15.11 -16.64 2.28
C GLN A 229 14.53 -16.63 0.86
N LEU A 230 13.97 -15.51 0.42
CA LEU A 230 13.34 -15.40 -0.90
C LEU A 230 14.35 -15.56 -2.05
N GLU A 231 15.61 -15.20 -1.88
CA GLU A 231 16.64 -15.36 -2.92
C GLU A 231 17.25 -16.77 -2.96
N LYS A 232 17.25 -17.50 -1.84
CA LYS A 232 17.89 -18.81 -1.72
C LYS A 232 16.92 -19.97 -1.91
N ASP A 233 15.72 -19.85 -1.33
CA ASP A 233 14.81 -20.98 -1.14
C ASP A 233 13.72 -21.00 -2.22
N VAL A 234 13.44 -19.87 -2.87
CA VAL A 234 12.44 -19.78 -3.94
C VAL A 234 13.05 -20.20 -5.27
N LYS A 235 12.53 -21.29 -5.85
CA LYS A 235 12.87 -21.73 -7.22
C LYS A 235 11.94 -21.14 -8.29
N ALA A 236 10.65 -21.03 -7.96
CA ALA A 236 9.62 -20.47 -8.81
C ALA A 236 8.43 -20.02 -7.96
N VAL A 237 7.58 -19.14 -8.52
CA VAL A 237 6.38 -18.60 -7.86
C VAL A 237 5.25 -18.55 -8.87
N GLY A 238 4.04 -18.93 -8.47
CA GLY A 238 2.84 -18.80 -9.30
C GLY A 238 2.50 -20.08 -10.04
N VAL A 239 1.60 -20.86 -9.46
CA VAL A 239 0.96 -21.98 -10.12
C VAL A 239 0.06 -21.47 -11.24
N ASN A 240 0.16 -22.13 -12.39
CA ASN A 240 -0.69 -21.80 -13.52
C ASN A 240 -2.09 -22.43 -13.34
N HIS A 241 -2.98 -21.70 -12.68
CA HIS A 241 -4.38 -22.11 -12.50
C HIS A 241 -5.22 -21.98 -13.77
N ALA A 242 -4.73 -21.30 -14.82
CA ALA A 242 -5.44 -21.14 -16.08
C ALA A 242 -5.58 -22.46 -16.86
N ILE A 243 -4.82 -23.50 -16.50
CA ILE A 243 -4.87 -24.80 -17.18
C ILE A 243 -6.27 -25.44 -17.08
N ASP A 244 -7.01 -25.17 -16.00
CA ASP A 244 -8.29 -25.82 -15.74
C ASP A 244 -9.48 -25.15 -16.45
N ASN A 245 -9.40 -23.84 -16.68
CA ASN A 245 -10.52 -23.02 -17.16
C ASN A 245 -10.17 -22.06 -18.31
N ASN A 246 -8.91 -22.04 -18.75
CA ASN A 246 -8.37 -21.13 -19.76
C ASN A 246 -8.54 -19.63 -19.42
N ASP A 247 -8.62 -19.31 -18.12
CA ASP A 247 -8.64 -17.93 -17.62
C ASP A 247 -7.22 -17.49 -17.25
N GLU A 248 -6.59 -16.73 -18.15
CA GLU A 248 -5.23 -16.25 -17.97
C GLU A 248 -5.11 -15.09 -16.96
N GLU A 249 -6.23 -14.58 -16.43
CA GLU A 249 -6.22 -13.53 -15.40
C GLU A 249 -5.83 -14.08 -14.01
N TRP A 250 -5.81 -15.40 -13.84
CA TRP A 250 -5.31 -16.08 -12.64
C TRP A 250 -3.90 -15.65 -12.26
N GLU A 251 -3.02 -15.44 -13.25
CA GLU A 251 -1.63 -15.02 -13.03
C GLU A 251 -1.54 -13.67 -12.30
N LEU A 252 -2.55 -12.81 -12.41
CA LEU A 252 -2.57 -11.50 -11.74
C LEU A 252 -3.07 -11.58 -10.30
N VAL A 253 -3.83 -12.61 -9.96
CA VAL A 253 -4.52 -12.72 -8.67
C VAL A 253 -3.85 -13.73 -7.73
N THR A 254 -2.84 -14.44 -8.22
CA THR A 254 -1.89 -15.20 -7.41
C THR A 254 -0.50 -14.55 -7.45
N TRP A 255 0.28 -14.82 -6.41
CA TRP A 255 1.70 -14.52 -6.39
C TRP A 255 2.34 -15.17 -7.61
N ASN A 256 3.14 -14.38 -8.31
CA ASN A 256 3.83 -14.80 -9.52
C ASN A 256 5.28 -14.31 -9.47
N THR A 257 6.10 -14.76 -10.41
CA THR A 257 7.52 -14.37 -10.50
C THR A 257 7.72 -12.85 -10.49
N TRP A 258 6.85 -12.08 -11.11
CA TRP A 258 6.98 -10.62 -11.20
C TRP A 258 6.54 -9.93 -9.91
N ALA A 259 5.53 -10.46 -9.22
CA ALA A 259 5.14 -10.03 -7.88
C ALA A 259 6.25 -10.32 -6.86
N TRP A 260 6.96 -11.44 -6.99
CA TRP A 260 8.16 -11.75 -6.20
C TRP A 260 9.29 -10.74 -6.43
N HIS A 261 9.60 -10.41 -7.69
CA HIS A 261 10.54 -9.31 -7.98
C HIS A 261 10.04 -7.96 -7.42
N ALA A 262 8.75 -7.66 -7.49
CA ALA A 262 8.20 -6.41 -6.97
C ALA A 262 8.36 -6.32 -5.44
N LEU A 263 8.13 -7.43 -4.73
CA LEU A 263 8.35 -7.55 -3.30
C LEU A 263 9.83 -7.37 -2.94
N LEU A 264 10.76 -8.10 -3.58
CA LEU A 264 12.19 -7.97 -3.34
C LEU A 264 12.69 -6.54 -3.63
N GLY A 265 12.25 -5.95 -4.73
CA GLY A 265 12.54 -4.56 -5.07
C GLY A 265 12.06 -3.59 -3.99
N GLN A 266 10.87 -3.82 -3.43
CA GLN A 266 10.32 -3.00 -2.34
C GLN A 266 11.11 -3.18 -1.04
N LEU A 267 11.46 -4.41 -0.67
CA LEU A 267 12.27 -4.70 0.52
C LEU A 267 13.63 -3.98 0.44
N TYR A 268 14.35 -4.12 -0.67
CA TYR A 268 15.64 -3.45 -0.87
C TYR A 268 15.52 -1.93 -0.95
N LEU A 269 14.43 -1.41 -1.52
CA LEU A 269 14.17 0.04 -1.54
C LEU A 269 14.01 0.60 -0.11
N TYR A 270 13.36 -0.14 0.78
CA TYR A 270 13.23 0.23 2.20
C TYR A 270 14.52 0.05 2.99
N GLN A 271 15.35 -0.93 2.64
CA GLN A 271 16.70 -1.08 3.21
C GLN A 271 17.64 0.05 2.80
N GLY A 272 17.39 0.67 1.64
CA GLY A 272 18.26 1.67 1.03
C GLY A 272 19.30 1.08 0.08
N ASP A 273 19.26 -0.24 -0.20
CA ASP A 273 20.06 -0.87 -1.25
C ASP A 273 19.43 -0.60 -2.62
N LEU A 274 19.70 0.59 -3.15
CA LEU A 274 19.13 1.05 -4.42
C LEU A 274 19.59 0.20 -5.61
N ALA A 275 20.76 -0.44 -5.53
CA ALA A 275 21.30 -1.25 -6.62
C ALA A 275 20.51 -2.55 -6.77
N LYS A 276 20.28 -3.27 -5.67
CA LYS A 276 19.44 -4.46 -5.69
C LYS A 276 17.98 -4.13 -5.96
N ALA A 277 17.47 -3.03 -5.40
CA ALA A 277 16.12 -2.58 -5.68
C ALA A 277 15.90 -2.32 -7.18
N ALA A 278 16.84 -1.62 -7.84
CA ALA A 278 16.80 -1.40 -9.28
C ALA A 278 16.81 -2.72 -10.04
N TYR A 279 17.73 -3.64 -9.71
CA TYR A 279 17.83 -4.94 -10.37
C TYR A 279 16.47 -5.66 -10.44
N HIS A 280 15.76 -5.81 -9.31
CA HIS A 280 14.47 -6.52 -9.34
C HIS A 280 13.38 -5.75 -10.10
N TYR A 281 13.34 -4.42 -10.01
CA TYR A 281 12.36 -3.64 -10.78
C TYR A 281 12.68 -3.62 -12.29
N GLU A 282 13.95 -3.60 -12.65
CA GLU A 282 14.42 -3.69 -14.04
C GLU A 282 14.07 -5.05 -14.66
N GLU A 283 14.16 -6.16 -13.91
CA GLU A 283 13.68 -7.47 -14.37
C GLU A 283 12.20 -7.41 -14.79
N ILE A 284 11.32 -6.85 -13.95
CA ILE A 284 9.89 -6.69 -14.30
C ILE A 284 9.70 -5.89 -15.59
N ILE A 285 10.50 -4.85 -15.79
CA ILE A 285 10.32 -3.90 -16.88
C ILE A 285 10.96 -4.36 -18.19
N TYR A 286 12.08 -5.07 -18.14
CA TYR A 286 12.88 -5.40 -19.31
C TYR A 286 12.82 -6.87 -19.71
N THR A 287 12.56 -7.80 -18.78
CA THR A 287 12.59 -9.25 -19.05
C THR A 287 11.20 -9.88 -19.09
N SER A 288 10.14 -9.12 -18.78
CA SER A 288 8.76 -9.57 -18.94
C SER A 288 8.42 -9.97 -20.38
N GLN A 289 7.74 -11.10 -20.50
CA GLN A 289 7.29 -11.60 -21.81
C GLN A 289 6.18 -10.70 -22.36
N GLU A 290 6.06 -10.64 -23.69
CA GLU A 290 4.98 -9.94 -24.41
C GLU A 290 4.81 -8.45 -24.07
N ASN A 291 5.88 -7.79 -23.60
CA ASN A 291 5.83 -6.40 -23.14
C ASN A 291 4.85 -6.14 -21.98
N ARG A 292 4.62 -7.15 -21.12
CA ARG A 292 3.81 -7.00 -19.91
C ARG A 292 4.45 -6.05 -18.89
N TYR A 293 3.62 -5.51 -18.00
CA TYR A 293 3.99 -4.58 -16.91
C TYR A 293 4.55 -3.24 -17.40
N GLN A 294 3.94 -2.69 -18.44
CA GLN A 294 4.25 -1.42 -19.07
C GLN A 294 3.05 -0.47 -19.02
N LEU A 295 3.31 0.83 -19.14
CA LEU A 295 2.25 1.83 -19.21
C LEU A 295 1.58 1.79 -20.58
N THR A 296 0.28 1.55 -20.59
CA THR A 296 -0.50 1.31 -21.82
C THR A 296 -1.07 2.58 -22.45
N ALA A 297 -1.58 2.44 -23.68
CA ALA A 297 -2.38 3.46 -24.36
C ALA A 297 -3.81 3.57 -23.81
N THR A 298 -4.26 2.59 -23.03
CA THR A 298 -5.58 2.52 -22.43
C THR A 298 -5.81 3.70 -21.47
N GLN A 299 -7.05 4.12 -21.35
CA GLN A 299 -7.41 5.24 -20.48
C GLN A 299 -7.16 4.81 -19.03
N TRP A 300 -6.46 5.64 -18.26
CA TRP A 300 -5.99 5.30 -16.91
C TRP A 300 -7.08 4.70 -16.00
N TYR A 301 -8.31 5.20 -16.09
CA TYR A 301 -9.41 4.71 -15.26
C TYR A 301 -9.82 3.27 -15.55
N SER A 302 -9.51 2.72 -16.73
CA SER A 302 -9.91 1.35 -17.08
C SER A 302 -9.23 0.32 -16.17
N LEU A 303 -8.08 0.67 -15.59
CA LEU A 303 -7.36 -0.15 -14.62
C LEU A 303 -8.23 -0.53 -13.40
N PHE A 304 -9.23 0.28 -13.05
CA PHE A 304 -10.12 -0.03 -11.92
C PHE A 304 -11.37 -0.82 -12.32
N GLN A 305 -11.54 -1.12 -13.61
CA GLN A 305 -12.66 -1.87 -14.16
C GLN A 305 -12.27 -3.27 -14.65
N ILE A 306 -11.03 -3.44 -15.10
CA ILE A 306 -10.54 -4.68 -15.72
C ILE A 306 -9.24 -5.16 -15.08
N ARG A 307 -8.97 -6.45 -15.15
CA ARG A 307 -7.69 -7.05 -14.78
C ARG A 307 -6.70 -6.95 -15.95
N ASP A 308 -6.09 -5.77 -16.11
CA ASP A 308 -5.15 -5.49 -17.21
C ASP A 308 -3.79 -6.19 -17.00
N ARG A 309 -3.50 -7.24 -17.78
CA ARG A 309 -2.23 -7.98 -17.77
C ARG A 309 -1.02 -7.18 -18.25
N MET A 310 -1.24 -6.01 -18.84
CA MET A 310 -0.17 -5.12 -19.24
C MET A 310 0.28 -4.20 -18.12
N GLU A 311 -0.57 -3.85 -17.14
CA GLU A 311 -0.20 -2.88 -16.11
C GLU A 311 -0.30 -3.44 -14.69
N HIS A 312 -1.26 -4.32 -14.41
CA HIS A 312 -1.31 -5.01 -13.12
C HIS A 312 -0.25 -6.10 -13.06
N ILE A 313 0.44 -6.16 -11.92
CA ILE A 313 1.43 -7.20 -11.61
C ILE A 313 0.84 -8.18 -10.61
N TYR A 314 0.19 -7.65 -9.58
CA TYR A 314 -0.45 -8.46 -8.54
C TYR A 314 -1.65 -7.73 -7.93
N LEU A 315 -2.78 -8.42 -7.92
CA LEU A 315 -4.08 -7.98 -7.44
C LEU A 315 -4.59 -8.95 -6.37
N ILE A 316 -5.27 -8.41 -5.37
CA ILE A 316 -6.13 -9.20 -4.49
C ILE A 316 -7.55 -9.08 -5.04
N TRP A 317 -8.05 -10.19 -5.60
CA TRP A 317 -9.38 -10.29 -6.18
C TRP A 317 -10.45 -10.47 -5.11
N PHE A 318 -11.66 -9.97 -5.37
CA PHE A 318 -12.82 -10.18 -4.52
C PHE A 318 -14.02 -10.67 -5.35
N ASP A 319 -14.63 -11.77 -4.90
CA ASP A 319 -15.84 -12.30 -5.50
C ASP A 319 -17.03 -12.33 -4.53
N LYS A 320 -17.97 -11.42 -4.79
CA LYS A 320 -19.19 -11.27 -4.02
C LYS A 320 -20.08 -12.51 -4.04
N GLU A 321 -20.06 -13.30 -5.13
CA GLU A 321 -20.83 -14.54 -5.23
C GLU A 321 -20.30 -15.64 -4.30
N ASN A 322 -19.00 -15.59 -4.01
CA ASN A 322 -18.30 -16.49 -3.10
C ASN A 322 -18.11 -15.89 -1.69
N PHE A 323 -18.89 -14.84 -1.35
CA PHE A 323 -18.82 -14.13 -0.07
C PHE A 323 -17.46 -13.49 0.25
N GLN A 324 -16.63 -13.23 -0.77
CA GLN A 324 -15.39 -12.50 -0.64
C GLN A 324 -15.66 -11.01 -0.93
N GLN A 325 -15.61 -10.18 0.10
CA GLN A 325 -15.96 -8.76 0.02
C GLN A 325 -14.95 -7.91 0.80
N ASN A 326 -14.83 -6.63 0.44
CA ASN A 326 -14.11 -5.63 1.22
C ASN A 326 -15.03 -4.47 1.61
N ALA A 327 -14.64 -3.71 2.64
CA ALA A 327 -15.47 -2.62 3.15
C ALA A 327 -15.20 -1.26 2.46
N LEU A 328 -14.39 -1.19 1.40
CA LEU A 328 -13.90 0.10 0.89
C LEU A 328 -15.04 0.96 0.35
N GLN A 329 -16.00 0.38 -0.37
CA GLN A 329 -17.20 1.13 -0.79
C GLN A 329 -18.03 1.62 0.41
N ARG A 330 -18.19 0.78 1.45
CA ARG A 330 -18.90 1.15 2.68
C ARG A 330 -18.25 2.35 3.37
N LEU A 331 -16.91 2.39 3.40
CA LEU A 331 -16.14 3.44 4.05
C LEU A 331 -16.14 4.77 3.26
N PHE A 332 -16.11 4.74 1.93
CA PHE A 332 -15.86 5.93 1.09
C PHE A 332 -17.06 6.47 0.31
N ASP A 333 -18.08 5.65 0.05
CA ASP A 333 -19.28 6.08 -0.70
C ASP A 333 -20.42 6.47 0.26
N ASN A 334 -21.17 7.52 -0.09
CA ASN A 334 -22.34 8.02 0.64
C ASN A 334 -23.68 7.50 0.09
N THR A 335 -23.66 6.64 -0.94
CA THR A 335 -24.85 5.94 -1.42
C THR A 335 -25.36 4.98 -0.34
N LEU A 336 -26.62 5.10 0.08
CA LEU A 336 -27.19 4.15 1.04
C LEU A 336 -27.15 2.71 0.47
N PRO A 337 -26.77 1.69 1.27
CA PRO A 337 -26.61 1.69 2.73
C PRO A 337 -25.18 1.93 3.25
N ASN A 338 -24.27 2.47 2.43
CA ASN A 338 -22.89 2.74 2.85
C ASN A 338 -22.82 3.80 3.96
N GLU A 339 -21.77 3.73 4.78
CA GLU A 339 -21.66 4.52 6.01
C GLU A 339 -20.92 5.85 5.80
N TYR A 340 -20.12 5.95 4.74
CA TYR A 340 -19.36 7.14 4.38
C TYR A 340 -18.55 7.69 5.54
N MET A 341 -17.64 6.88 6.06
CA MET A 341 -16.81 7.19 7.22
C MET A 341 -15.54 7.96 6.87
N LEU A 342 -15.06 7.83 5.63
CA LEU A 342 -13.82 8.41 5.13
C LEU A 342 -14.06 9.22 3.86
N LYS A 343 -13.31 10.30 3.72
CA LYS A 343 -13.37 11.21 2.57
C LYS A 343 -11.98 11.77 2.23
N PRO A 344 -11.74 12.21 0.99
CA PRO A 344 -10.48 12.87 0.65
C PRO A 344 -10.33 14.18 1.41
N THR A 345 -9.08 14.55 1.70
CA THR A 345 -8.76 15.88 2.23
C THR A 345 -8.88 16.92 1.12
N LYS A 346 -9.07 18.19 1.51
CA LYS A 346 -9.04 19.30 0.54
C LYS A 346 -7.69 19.34 -0.18
N GLN A 347 -6.61 19.06 0.52
CA GLN A 347 -5.25 19.02 -0.03
C GLN A 347 -5.11 17.92 -1.08
N ALA A 348 -5.64 16.72 -0.84
CA ALA A 348 -5.66 15.64 -1.82
C ALA A 348 -6.34 16.11 -3.12
N VAL A 349 -7.55 16.65 -3.04
CA VAL A 349 -8.29 17.16 -4.20
C VAL A 349 -7.49 18.23 -4.95
N MET A 350 -6.91 19.18 -4.20
CA MET A 350 -6.07 20.23 -4.79
C MET A 350 -4.87 19.65 -5.54
N MET A 351 -4.29 18.51 -5.12
CA MET A 351 -3.20 17.90 -5.89
C MET A 351 -3.57 17.66 -7.34
N TRP A 352 -4.78 17.15 -7.64
CA TRP A 352 -5.24 16.97 -9.01
C TRP A 352 -5.75 18.28 -9.64
N GLU A 353 -6.49 19.10 -8.90
CA GLU A 353 -7.11 20.34 -9.41
C GLU A 353 -6.12 21.49 -9.65
N THR A 354 -4.85 21.33 -9.29
CA THR A 354 -3.80 22.33 -9.50
C THR A 354 -2.71 21.86 -10.46
N GLN A 355 -2.98 20.83 -11.28
CA GLN A 355 -2.04 20.39 -12.32
C GLN A 355 -2.28 21.14 -13.63
N TRP A 356 -1.40 22.11 -13.90
CA TRP A 356 -1.43 22.93 -15.10
C TRP A 356 -0.90 22.21 -16.35
N TYR A 357 -1.47 22.53 -17.51
CA TYR A 357 -1.04 22.07 -18.83
C TYR A 357 -1.17 23.18 -19.87
N GLY A 358 -0.34 23.14 -20.92
CA GLY A 358 -0.33 24.18 -21.96
C GLY A 358 0.36 25.47 -21.54
N PHE A 359 1.17 25.40 -20.46
CA PHE A 359 1.98 26.50 -19.98
C PHE A 359 3.42 26.04 -19.92
N SER A 360 4.15 26.23 -21.02
CA SER A 360 5.60 26.13 -20.97
C SER A 360 6.18 27.52 -20.75
N VAL A 361 7.07 27.65 -19.76
CA VAL A 361 7.96 28.79 -19.59
C VAL A 361 9.25 28.46 -20.33
N ASP A 362 9.56 29.19 -21.39
CA ASP A 362 10.83 29.03 -22.09
C ASP A 362 11.99 29.56 -21.23
N ASN A 363 12.78 28.63 -20.68
CA ASN A 363 13.95 28.90 -19.84
C ASN A 363 15.28 28.70 -20.60
N SER A 364 15.26 28.53 -21.92
CA SER A 364 16.43 28.10 -22.69
C SER A 364 17.54 29.16 -22.82
N ASN A 365 17.26 30.44 -22.49
CA ASN A 365 18.17 31.55 -22.80
C ASN A 365 18.59 32.45 -21.62
N GLY A 366 18.23 32.16 -20.37
CA GLY A 366 18.61 33.01 -19.23
C GLY A 366 18.04 34.44 -19.29
N ASP A 367 16.99 34.66 -20.07
CA ASP A 367 16.21 35.90 -20.09
C ASP A 367 15.13 35.85 -18.99
N ASP A 368 15.01 36.93 -18.21
CA ASP A 368 14.05 37.15 -17.10
C ASP A 368 12.57 37.27 -17.56
N HIS A 369 12.23 36.79 -18.76
CA HIS A 369 10.91 36.96 -19.36
C HIS A 369 10.28 35.63 -19.74
N ALA A 370 9.49 35.10 -18.80
CA ALA A 370 8.58 33.99 -19.05
C ALA A 370 7.62 34.32 -20.20
N ARG A 371 7.62 33.50 -21.26
CA ARG A 371 6.59 33.51 -22.30
C ARG A 371 5.80 32.21 -22.23
N VAL A 372 4.46 32.33 -22.23
CA VAL A 372 3.54 31.19 -22.32
C VAL A 372 3.52 30.68 -23.75
N VAL A 373 3.89 29.41 -23.96
CA VAL A 373 3.78 28.74 -25.27
C VAL A 373 2.80 27.55 -25.16
N GLY A 374 1.74 27.56 -25.99
CA GLY A 374 0.84 26.43 -26.25
C GLY A 374 -0.64 26.72 -25.94
N GLN A 375 -1.52 26.58 -26.94
CA GLN A 375 -2.97 26.48 -26.73
C GLN A 375 -3.40 25.05 -27.06
N SER A 376 -4.05 24.36 -26.12
CA SER A 376 -4.78 23.12 -26.46
C SER A 376 -6.11 23.50 -27.12
N LEU A 377 -6.56 22.71 -28.10
CA LEU A 377 -7.79 22.96 -28.85
C LEU A 377 -9.08 22.65 -28.07
N GLU A 378 -9.00 21.94 -26.93
CA GLU A 378 -10.18 21.47 -26.17
C GLU A 378 -10.57 22.40 -25.02
N PHE A 379 -9.64 23.18 -24.46
CA PHE A 379 -9.91 24.17 -23.40
C PHE A 379 -9.10 25.46 -23.66
N PRO A 380 -9.74 26.58 -24.06
CA PRO A 380 -9.06 27.77 -24.62
C PRO A 380 -8.14 28.60 -23.70
N GLN A 381 -7.94 28.20 -22.45
CA GLN A 381 -6.95 28.73 -21.51
C GLN A 381 -6.57 27.54 -20.65
N GLY A 382 -5.27 27.24 -20.45
CA GLY A 382 -4.90 26.03 -19.70
C GLY A 382 -5.61 25.99 -18.34
N VAL A 383 -6.50 25.03 -18.18
CA VAL A 383 -7.33 24.88 -16.98
C VAL A 383 -6.61 23.92 -16.05
N PRO A 384 -6.33 24.25 -14.79
CA PRO A 384 -5.63 23.31 -13.94
C PRO A 384 -6.55 22.13 -13.58
N HIS A 385 -6.19 20.94 -14.04
CA HIS A 385 -6.81 19.68 -13.63
C HIS A 385 -5.99 18.50 -14.15
N ASP A 386 -5.87 17.44 -13.37
CA ASP A 386 -5.31 16.15 -13.80
C ASP A 386 -6.45 15.14 -14.07
N PRO A 387 -6.44 14.44 -15.22
CA PRO A 387 -7.53 13.55 -15.62
C PRO A 387 -7.67 12.31 -14.73
N ARG A 388 -6.68 12.00 -13.89
CA ARG A 388 -6.76 10.89 -12.93
C ARG A 388 -7.61 11.23 -11.71
N GLY A 389 -7.88 12.52 -11.46
CA GLY A 389 -8.60 12.99 -10.29
C GLY A 389 -10.12 12.92 -10.43
N PRO A 390 -10.77 13.93 -11.04
CA PRO A 390 -12.22 14.04 -11.09
C PRO A 390 -12.89 12.95 -11.94
N GLY A 391 -13.89 12.27 -11.37
CA GLY A 391 -14.67 11.23 -12.05
C GLY A 391 -14.08 9.82 -11.89
N VAL A 392 -12.88 9.70 -11.31
CA VAL A 392 -12.19 8.41 -11.15
C VAL A 392 -11.64 8.26 -9.73
N SER A 393 -10.64 9.06 -9.34
CA SER A 393 -10.10 9.00 -7.97
C SER A 393 -11.06 9.62 -6.96
N TYR A 394 -11.71 10.72 -7.32
CA TYR A 394 -12.74 11.36 -6.49
C TYR A 394 -13.89 11.90 -7.33
N ILE A 395 -15.04 12.12 -6.69
CA ILE A 395 -16.19 12.80 -7.29
C ILE A 395 -16.74 13.86 -6.34
N TYR A 396 -17.45 14.83 -6.92
CA TYR A 396 -18.36 15.68 -6.18
C TYR A 396 -19.77 15.14 -6.32
N LYS A 397 -20.38 14.73 -5.20
CA LYS A 397 -21.72 14.13 -5.17
C LYS A 397 -22.67 14.89 -4.27
N LYS A 398 -23.92 15.00 -4.71
CA LYS A 398 -25.02 15.64 -4.00
C LYS A 398 -26.02 14.59 -3.52
N GLY A 399 -26.34 14.65 -2.23
CA GLY A 399 -27.25 13.69 -1.60
C GLY A 399 -26.68 12.28 -1.47
N THR A 400 -27.53 11.35 -1.05
CA THR A 400 -27.20 9.94 -0.76
C THR A 400 -27.82 8.96 -1.77
N GLU A 401 -28.49 9.48 -2.80
CA GLU A 401 -29.09 8.68 -3.84
C GLU A 401 -28.02 8.04 -4.74
N PRO A 402 -28.30 6.90 -5.39
CA PRO A 402 -27.41 6.31 -6.37
C PRO A 402 -27.07 7.29 -7.50
N ASN A 403 -25.91 7.09 -8.10
CA ASN A 403 -25.46 7.89 -9.23
C ASN A 403 -26.31 7.60 -10.47
N ASP A 404 -26.95 8.63 -11.03
CA ASP A 404 -27.53 8.58 -12.37
C ASP A 404 -26.47 8.99 -13.39
N TRP A 405 -25.79 7.98 -13.93
CA TRP A 405 -24.70 8.15 -14.91
C TRP A 405 -25.16 8.73 -16.24
N GLN A 406 -26.45 8.63 -16.58
CA GLN A 406 -26.96 9.12 -17.86
C GLN A 406 -27.29 10.61 -17.78
N ASN A 407 -27.71 11.11 -16.61
CA ASN A 407 -28.19 12.48 -16.47
C ASN A 407 -27.30 13.38 -15.59
N TYR A 408 -26.24 12.85 -14.95
CA TYR A 408 -25.34 13.59 -14.04
C TYR A 408 -26.09 14.42 -12.99
N THR A 409 -27.26 13.98 -12.56
CA THR A 409 -28.15 14.75 -11.67
C THR A 409 -27.60 14.85 -10.25
N ASN A 410 -26.82 13.85 -9.83
CA ASN A 410 -26.28 13.75 -8.47
C ASN A 410 -24.77 13.99 -8.41
N ASN A 411 -24.06 14.15 -9.54
CA ASN A 411 -22.60 14.33 -9.55
C ASN A 411 -22.18 15.40 -10.55
N LEU A 412 -21.09 16.11 -10.26
CA LEU A 412 -20.45 16.97 -11.26
C LEU A 412 -19.75 16.11 -12.32
N SER A 413 -19.92 16.46 -13.60
CA SER A 413 -19.15 15.89 -14.69
C SER A 413 -17.70 16.40 -14.66
N SER A 414 -16.77 15.67 -15.27
CA SER A 414 -15.37 16.12 -15.38
C SER A 414 -15.24 17.49 -16.07
N GLU A 415 -16.13 17.81 -17.01
CA GLU A 415 -16.19 19.12 -17.66
C GLU A 415 -16.65 20.23 -16.70
N GLN A 416 -17.67 19.96 -15.87
CA GLN A 416 -18.10 20.92 -14.84
C GLN A 416 -17.01 21.16 -13.79
N VAL A 417 -16.25 20.12 -13.44
CA VAL A 417 -15.09 20.27 -12.55
C VAL A 417 -13.99 21.10 -13.22
N ALA A 418 -13.73 20.89 -14.52
CA ALA A 418 -12.78 21.72 -15.26
C ALA A 418 -13.22 23.20 -15.27
N TYR A 419 -14.50 23.50 -15.54
CA TYR A 419 -15.01 24.87 -15.45
C TYR A 419 -14.89 25.45 -14.04
N MET A 420 -15.18 24.66 -13.02
CA MET A 420 -14.97 25.07 -11.63
C MET A 420 -13.50 25.42 -11.36
N CYS A 421 -12.55 24.63 -11.86
CA CYS A 421 -11.13 24.92 -11.75
C CYS A 421 -10.73 26.20 -12.51
N ALA A 422 -11.34 26.45 -13.68
CA ALA A 422 -11.13 27.68 -14.43
C ALA A 422 -11.63 28.91 -13.63
N ASP A 423 -12.81 28.82 -13.01
CA ASP A 423 -13.36 29.88 -12.15
C ASP A 423 -12.45 30.14 -10.94
N LYS A 424 -11.93 29.08 -10.29
CA LYS A 424 -10.93 29.20 -9.21
C LYS A 424 -9.69 29.95 -9.68
N ALA A 425 -9.18 29.64 -10.87
CA ALA A 425 -7.98 30.24 -11.42
C ALA A 425 -8.09 31.75 -11.68
N VAL A 426 -9.29 32.24 -12.00
CA VAL A 426 -9.56 33.68 -12.17
C VAL A 426 -10.08 34.35 -10.90
N GLY A 427 -10.16 33.63 -9.79
CA GLY A 427 -10.63 34.14 -8.49
C GLY A 427 -12.15 34.29 -8.37
N ASP A 428 -12.95 33.71 -9.27
CA ASP A 428 -14.42 33.71 -9.17
C ASP A 428 -14.93 32.62 -8.23
N PHE A 429 -14.61 32.77 -6.93
CA PHE A 429 -15.08 31.84 -5.91
C PHE A 429 -16.59 31.89 -5.71
N ARG A 430 -17.28 32.95 -6.14
CA ARG A 430 -18.74 33.04 -6.01
C ARG A 430 -19.44 32.01 -6.89
N SER A 431 -19.00 31.88 -8.13
CA SER A 431 -19.53 30.86 -9.06
C SER A 431 -19.20 29.45 -8.57
N VAL A 432 -17.97 29.24 -8.07
CA VAL A 432 -17.55 27.97 -7.45
C VAL A 432 -18.45 27.59 -6.26
N TYR A 433 -18.70 28.51 -5.33
CA TYR A 433 -19.55 28.23 -4.16
C TYR A 433 -21.00 27.93 -4.56
N THR A 434 -21.51 28.62 -5.58
CA THR A 434 -22.86 28.39 -6.10
C THR A 434 -22.97 27.00 -6.74
N LEU A 435 -21.97 26.61 -7.54
CA LEU A 435 -21.92 25.28 -8.17
C LEU A 435 -21.83 24.15 -7.13
N MET A 436 -21.00 24.36 -6.10
CA MET A 436 -20.72 23.38 -5.06
C MET A 436 -21.82 23.27 -3.98
N GLU A 437 -22.90 24.03 -4.08
CA GLU A 437 -23.95 24.05 -3.07
C GLU A 437 -24.63 22.68 -2.89
N GLY A 438 -24.41 22.07 -1.72
CA GLY A 438 -24.95 20.76 -1.35
C GLY A 438 -24.15 19.56 -1.88
N TYR A 439 -23.01 19.79 -2.55
CA TYR A 439 -22.08 18.73 -2.93
C TYR A 439 -21.09 18.43 -1.81
N ASP A 440 -20.75 17.15 -1.67
CA ASP A 440 -19.59 16.68 -0.89
C ASP A 440 -18.58 15.99 -1.81
N THR A 441 -17.35 15.79 -1.33
CA THR A 441 -16.28 15.13 -2.08
C THR A 441 -16.04 13.73 -1.53
N LEU A 442 -16.08 12.73 -2.40
CA LEU A 442 -15.95 11.31 -2.04
C LEU A 442 -14.73 10.70 -2.74
N VAL A 443 -14.09 9.71 -2.11
CA VAL A 443 -13.16 8.83 -2.83
C VAL A 443 -13.99 7.91 -3.71
N TRP A 444 -13.68 7.89 -5.00
CA TRP A 444 -14.52 7.22 -5.99
C TRP A 444 -13.88 5.97 -6.60
N LYS A 445 -12.57 5.81 -6.44
CA LYS A 445 -11.78 4.73 -7.06
C LYS A 445 -12.39 3.33 -6.86
N TYR A 446 -12.94 3.05 -5.68
CA TYR A 446 -13.51 1.74 -5.33
C TYR A 446 -14.98 1.53 -5.75
N ALA A 447 -15.70 2.60 -6.07
CA ALA A 447 -17.09 2.57 -6.51
C ALA A 447 -17.23 2.87 -8.02
N PHE A 448 -16.13 3.26 -8.66
CA PHE A 448 -16.09 3.60 -10.06
C PHE A 448 -16.58 2.46 -10.96
N ALA A 449 -17.58 2.77 -11.79
CA ALA A 449 -18.28 1.83 -12.67
C ALA A 449 -18.82 0.57 -11.96
N LYS A 450 -19.04 0.64 -10.65
CA LYS A 450 -19.61 -0.44 -9.85
C LYS A 450 -20.98 -0.02 -9.32
N GLY A 451 -21.98 -0.86 -9.54
CA GLY A 451 -23.28 -0.79 -8.87
C GLY A 451 -23.24 -1.47 -7.50
N ALA A 452 -24.23 -1.17 -6.65
CA ALA A 452 -24.29 -1.69 -5.27
C ALA A 452 -24.27 -3.23 -5.13
N TYR A 453 -24.64 -3.96 -6.20
CA TYR A 453 -24.68 -5.42 -6.23
C TYR A 453 -23.57 -6.05 -7.08
N GLN A 454 -22.68 -5.25 -7.69
CA GLN A 454 -21.56 -5.76 -8.47
C GLN A 454 -20.39 -6.16 -7.55
N GLN A 455 -19.43 -6.90 -8.09
CA GLN A 455 -18.21 -7.31 -7.38
C GLN A 455 -17.45 -6.08 -6.88
N ASP A 456 -16.84 -6.20 -5.69
CA ASP A 456 -16.02 -5.14 -5.10
C ASP A 456 -14.78 -4.88 -5.96
N ALA A 457 -14.15 -3.71 -5.82
CA ALA A 457 -12.93 -3.42 -6.56
C ALA A 457 -11.79 -4.35 -6.12
N ASP A 458 -11.08 -4.90 -7.11
CA ASP A 458 -9.82 -5.58 -6.85
C ASP A 458 -8.84 -4.62 -6.20
N PHE A 459 -8.10 -5.11 -5.22
CA PHE A 459 -7.10 -4.31 -4.55
C PHE A 459 -5.75 -4.50 -5.23
N CYS A 460 -5.21 -3.41 -5.79
CA CYS A 460 -3.90 -3.48 -6.45
C CYS A 460 -2.77 -3.44 -5.42
N VAL A 461 -2.01 -4.53 -5.32
CA VAL A 461 -0.80 -4.59 -4.50
C VAL A 461 0.39 -4.03 -5.29
N TYR A 462 0.54 -4.48 -6.54
CA TYR A 462 1.61 -4.01 -7.43
C TYR A 462 1.09 -3.76 -8.85
N ARG A 463 1.50 -2.64 -9.44
CA ARG A 463 1.27 -2.29 -10.84
C ARG A 463 2.40 -1.47 -11.43
N ALA A 464 2.50 -1.47 -12.76
CA ALA A 464 3.59 -0.87 -13.50
C ALA A 464 3.82 0.59 -13.13
N GLY A 465 2.76 1.40 -12.99
CA GLY A 465 2.87 2.80 -12.54
C GLY A 465 3.67 2.99 -11.25
N GLY A 466 3.46 2.12 -10.25
CA GLY A 466 4.22 2.15 -9.01
C GLY A 466 5.68 1.74 -9.18
N ILE A 467 5.95 0.70 -9.97
CA ILE A 467 7.31 0.22 -10.27
C ILE A 467 8.11 1.29 -11.03
N HIS A 468 7.50 1.94 -12.02
CA HIS A 468 8.12 3.01 -12.80
C HIS A 468 8.52 4.19 -11.89
N LEU A 469 7.66 4.58 -10.96
CA LEU A 469 7.95 5.66 -10.01
C LEU A 469 9.03 5.27 -9.00
N ASN A 470 9.06 4.02 -8.54
CA ASN A 470 10.14 3.53 -7.68
C ASN A 470 11.49 3.55 -8.41
N LEU A 471 11.54 3.15 -9.69
CA LEU A 471 12.74 3.25 -10.50
C LEU A 471 13.16 4.71 -10.76
N ALA A 472 12.22 5.60 -11.03
CA ALA A 472 12.52 7.03 -11.17
C ALA A 472 13.16 7.59 -9.89
N GLU A 473 12.68 7.19 -8.71
CA GLU A 473 13.28 7.58 -7.44
C GLU A 473 14.71 7.02 -7.31
N ILE A 474 14.92 5.73 -7.60
CA ILE A 474 16.24 5.10 -7.54
C ILE A 474 17.24 5.81 -8.46
N TYR A 475 16.88 6.06 -9.72
CA TYR A 475 17.76 6.70 -10.69
C TYR A 475 18.05 8.17 -10.39
N THR A 476 17.27 8.82 -9.53
CA THR A 476 17.59 10.17 -9.02
C THR A 476 18.91 10.17 -8.25
N TYR A 477 19.24 9.07 -7.58
CA TYR A 477 20.46 8.90 -6.79
C TYR A 477 21.55 8.10 -7.48
N TRP A 478 21.25 7.46 -8.61
CA TRP A 478 22.20 6.60 -9.30
C TRP A 478 23.37 7.40 -9.89
N VAL A 479 24.56 6.83 -9.76
CA VAL A 479 25.81 7.43 -10.22
C VAL A 479 26.66 6.42 -10.99
N TYR A 480 27.50 6.91 -11.89
CA TYR A 480 28.39 6.08 -12.70
C TYR A 480 29.74 6.74 -12.93
N ASP A 481 30.76 5.92 -13.08
CA ASP A 481 32.08 6.38 -13.51
C ASP A 481 32.07 6.66 -15.02
N ARG A 482 32.38 7.89 -15.40
CA ARG A 482 32.54 8.34 -16.80
C ARG A 482 33.94 8.03 -17.35
N GLY A 483 34.78 7.37 -16.57
CA GLY A 483 36.20 7.18 -16.82
C GLY A 483 37.02 8.39 -16.36
N GLY A 484 38.25 8.13 -15.91
CA GLY A 484 39.16 9.18 -15.43
C GLY A 484 38.82 9.76 -14.05
N GLY A 485 37.97 9.09 -13.26
CA GLY A 485 37.61 9.51 -11.90
C GLY A 485 36.45 10.51 -11.83
N PHE A 486 35.75 10.75 -12.94
CA PHE A 486 34.59 11.63 -12.99
C PHE A 486 33.30 10.84 -12.78
N ILE A 487 32.55 11.18 -11.73
CA ILE A 487 31.26 10.56 -11.43
C ILE A 487 30.14 11.39 -12.08
N GLY A 488 29.30 10.74 -12.89
CA GLY A 488 28.09 11.32 -13.48
C GLY A 488 26.82 10.94 -12.72
N SER A 489 25.77 11.77 -12.80
CA SER A 489 24.44 11.46 -12.29
C SER A 489 23.50 10.92 -13.38
N TYR A 490 22.54 10.10 -12.96
CA TYR A 490 21.49 9.51 -13.80
C TYR A 490 20.13 10.23 -13.72
N THR A 491 20.12 11.47 -13.22
CA THR A 491 18.89 12.26 -13.04
C THR A 491 18.06 12.44 -14.32
N ASN A 492 18.68 12.37 -15.50
CA ASN A 492 17.94 12.40 -16.77
C ASN A 492 17.11 11.12 -16.98
N ASN A 493 17.60 9.94 -16.57
CA ASN A 493 16.83 8.70 -16.70
C ASN A 493 15.60 8.73 -15.79
N ALA A 494 15.76 9.26 -14.58
CA ALA A 494 14.64 9.48 -13.67
C ALA A 494 13.57 10.40 -14.30
N LEU A 495 14.00 11.52 -14.90
CA LEU A 495 13.10 12.43 -15.63
C LEU A 495 12.43 11.75 -16.83
N ASN A 496 13.17 10.96 -17.60
CA ASN A 496 12.64 10.24 -18.76
C ASN A 496 11.56 9.26 -18.32
N ILE A 497 11.82 8.42 -17.30
CA ILE A 497 10.83 7.46 -16.78
C ILE A 497 9.58 8.18 -16.24
N LEU A 498 9.77 9.30 -15.55
CA LEU A 498 8.68 10.10 -15.02
C LEU A 498 7.83 10.73 -16.14
N ASN A 499 8.48 11.37 -17.11
CA ASN A 499 7.84 12.20 -18.12
C ASN A 499 7.35 11.40 -19.32
N ASP A 500 8.24 10.86 -20.15
CA ASP A 500 7.88 10.37 -21.49
C ASP A 500 8.27 8.91 -21.76
N GLY A 501 8.98 8.26 -20.85
CA GLY A 501 9.42 6.87 -20.96
C GLY A 501 10.55 6.65 -21.97
N SER A 502 11.22 7.70 -22.45
CA SER A 502 12.33 7.63 -23.42
C SER A 502 13.58 6.89 -22.93
N ASN A 503 13.57 6.42 -21.68
CA ASN A 503 14.62 5.56 -21.11
C ASN A 503 14.43 4.06 -21.44
N TYR A 504 13.25 3.68 -21.93
CA TYR A 504 12.97 2.29 -22.27
C TYR A 504 13.34 1.98 -23.72
N SER A 505 13.47 0.70 -24.07
CA SER A 505 13.89 0.30 -25.43
C SER A 505 12.97 0.88 -26.51
N ASP A 506 13.55 1.43 -27.59
CA ASP A 506 12.87 1.95 -28.79
C ASP A 506 12.22 0.85 -29.67
N LEU A 507 11.78 -0.26 -29.05
CA LEU A 507 11.14 -1.34 -29.79
C LEU A 507 9.75 -0.88 -30.24
N PRO A 508 9.37 -1.04 -31.53
CA PRO A 508 8.03 -0.65 -32.02
C PRO A 508 6.86 -1.31 -31.27
N SER A 509 7.11 -2.43 -30.59
CA SER A 509 6.13 -3.17 -29.78
C SER A 509 5.97 -2.63 -28.36
N ARG A 510 6.84 -1.71 -27.91
CA ARG A 510 6.85 -1.13 -26.57
C ARG A 510 6.61 0.37 -26.65
N LEU A 511 5.54 0.84 -26.01
CA LEU A 511 5.27 2.27 -25.91
C LEU A 511 6.29 2.91 -24.94
N GLN A 512 7.09 3.85 -25.45
CA GLN A 512 7.82 4.78 -24.59
C GLN A 512 6.81 5.76 -24.00
N ARG A 513 6.50 5.54 -22.74
CA ARG A 513 5.54 6.33 -22.00
C ARG A 513 5.97 6.44 -20.55
N GLY A 514 5.97 7.66 -20.03
CA GLY A 514 6.16 7.92 -18.61
C GLY A 514 4.82 8.07 -17.90
N VAL A 515 4.82 7.93 -16.58
CA VAL A 515 3.59 8.04 -15.77
C VAL A 515 2.91 9.39 -15.97
N ARG A 516 3.71 10.46 -15.96
CA ARG A 516 3.24 11.83 -16.13
C ARG A 516 2.81 12.14 -17.57
N GLY A 517 3.55 11.66 -18.55
CA GLY A 517 3.24 11.83 -19.98
C GLY A 517 1.96 11.10 -20.38
N ARG A 518 1.64 9.96 -19.77
CA ARG A 518 0.34 9.30 -19.95
C ARG A 518 -0.83 10.21 -19.57
N ALA A 519 -0.66 11.03 -18.53
CA ALA A 519 -1.67 12.00 -18.09
C ALA A 519 -1.66 13.30 -18.91
N ASN A 520 -0.81 13.40 -19.95
CA ASN A 520 -0.62 14.58 -20.80
C ASN A 520 -0.34 15.87 -19.99
N ARG A 521 0.52 15.75 -18.97
CA ARG A 521 0.93 16.88 -18.10
C ARG A 521 2.27 17.47 -18.58
N GLU A 522 2.52 18.73 -18.24
CA GLU A 522 3.81 19.38 -18.50
C GLU A 522 4.96 18.57 -17.88
N PRO A 523 6.07 18.36 -18.60
CA PRO A 523 7.18 17.57 -18.10
C PRO A 523 7.83 18.23 -16.88
N VAL A 524 8.21 17.42 -15.90
CA VAL A 524 9.09 17.86 -14.81
C VAL A 524 10.47 18.13 -15.38
N THR A 525 11.13 19.19 -14.92
CA THR A 525 12.45 19.60 -15.39
C THR A 525 13.39 19.87 -14.21
N LEU A 526 14.70 19.73 -14.43
CA LEU A 526 15.76 19.98 -13.44
C LEU A 526 16.61 21.20 -13.79
N TYR A 527 15.94 22.30 -14.13
CA TYR A 527 16.61 23.57 -14.40
C TYR A 527 17.34 24.12 -13.16
N ASN A 528 18.24 25.06 -13.40
CA ASN A 528 18.88 25.79 -12.30
C ASN A 528 17.89 26.69 -11.59
N ILE A 529 17.07 27.42 -12.35
CA ILE A 529 16.04 28.29 -11.81
C ILE A 529 14.69 27.60 -11.99
N ILE A 530 13.96 27.43 -10.89
CA ILE A 530 12.61 26.87 -10.88
C ILE A 530 11.67 27.88 -10.25
N TYR A 531 10.71 28.38 -11.02
CA TYR A 531 9.72 29.33 -10.54
C TYR A 531 8.73 28.68 -9.58
N ILE A 532 8.38 29.42 -8.54
CA ILE A 532 7.33 29.06 -7.59
C ILE A 532 6.06 29.70 -8.13
N HIS A 533 5.07 28.87 -8.43
CA HIS A 533 3.77 29.31 -8.92
C HIS A 533 2.72 29.19 -7.82
N ASP A 534 1.78 30.13 -7.79
CA ASP A 534 0.53 29.93 -7.07
C ASP A 534 -0.18 28.70 -7.67
N PRO A 535 -0.56 27.71 -6.86
CA PRO A 535 -1.12 26.47 -7.38
C PRO A 535 -2.48 26.68 -8.07
N ILE A 536 -3.25 27.71 -7.68
CA ILE A 536 -4.59 27.97 -8.18
C ILE A 536 -4.59 28.96 -9.35
N THR A 537 -3.77 30.00 -9.32
CA THR A 537 -3.77 31.07 -10.35
C THR A 537 -2.62 30.93 -11.37
N ASN A 538 -1.64 30.07 -11.10
CA ASN A 538 -0.39 29.93 -11.84
C ASN A 538 0.52 31.18 -11.83
N GLU A 539 0.18 32.20 -11.04
CA GLU A 539 1.00 33.42 -10.96
C GLU A 539 2.37 33.10 -10.35
N VAL A 540 3.42 33.70 -10.90
CA VAL A 540 4.77 33.53 -10.38
C VAL A 540 4.89 34.28 -9.05
N LEU A 541 5.08 33.54 -7.97
CA LEU A 541 5.27 34.06 -6.61
C LEU A 541 6.75 34.29 -6.27
N GLY A 542 7.65 33.60 -6.97
CA GLY A 542 9.09 33.67 -6.74
C GLY A 542 9.85 32.60 -7.53
N TYR A 543 11.07 32.29 -7.11
CA TYR A 543 11.87 31.22 -7.69
C TYR A 543 12.82 30.59 -6.67
N HIS A 544 13.23 29.36 -6.94
CA HIS A 544 14.36 28.70 -6.31
C HIS A 544 15.53 28.66 -7.29
N ASP A 545 16.73 28.96 -6.80
CA ASP A 545 17.98 28.80 -7.54
C ASP A 545 18.77 27.60 -7.00
N TYR A 546 18.89 26.58 -7.86
CA TYR A 546 19.61 25.34 -7.64
C TYR A 546 20.95 25.29 -8.41
N THR A 547 21.44 26.43 -8.89
CA THR A 547 22.73 26.53 -9.59
C THR A 547 23.85 25.93 -8.73
N GLY A 548 24.53 24.91 -9.27
CA GLY A 548 25.63 24.24 -8.59
C GLY A 548 25.22 23.35 -7.40
N ASN A 549 23.92 23.17 -7.12
CA ASN A 549 23.44 22.36 -6.00
C ASN A 549 22.68 21.12 -6.49
N LEU A 550 23.43 20.06 -6.79
CA LEU A 550 22.86 18.80 -7.28
C LEU A 550 21.94 18.12 -6.25
N ASP A 551 22.28 18.17 -4.97
CA ASP A 551 21.49 17.51 -3.93
C ASP A 551 20.13 18.17 -3.73
N ALA A 552 20.06 19.50 -3.82
CA ALA A 552 18.79 20.22 -3.82
C ALA A 552 17.94 19.89 -5.06
N LYS A 553 18.57 19.71 -6.23
CA LYS A 553 17.85 19.23 -7.44
C LYS A 553 17.32 17.81 -7.27
N LYS A 554 18.09 16.90 -6.68
CA LYS A 554 17.64 15.54 -6.37
C LYS A 554 16.45 15.56 -5.43
N ARG A 555 16.52 16.31 -4.33
CA ARG A 555 15.39 16.47 -3.40
C ARG A 555 14.15 17.06 -4.09
N TYR A 556 14.32 18.06 -4.94
CA TYR A 556 13.22 18.59 -5.74
C TYR A 556 12.60 17.53 -6.66
N LEU A 557 13.41 16.73 -7.35
CA LEU A 557 12.91 15.65 -8.22
C LEU A 557 12.17 14.58 -7.42
N ASP A 558 12.71 14.14 -6.29
CA ASP A 558 12.04 13.19 -5.40
C ASP A 558 10.68 13.71 -4.92
N GLU A 559 10.58 14.99 -4.56
CA GLU A 559 9.31 15.60 -4.17
C GLU A 559 8.31 15.64 -5.33
N LYS A 560 8.78 15.82 -6.57
CA LYS A 560 7.94 15.70 -7.77
C LYS A 560 7.52 14.25 -8.04
N ILE A 561 8.40 13.27 -7.81
CA ILE A 561 8.07 11.85 -7.91
C ILE A 561 7.05 11.47 -6.83
N LEU A 562 7.19 11.95 -5.59
CA LEU A 562 6.21 11.73 -4.52
C LEU A 562 4.84 12.37 -4.85
N LEU A 563 4.82 13.55 -5.47
CA LEU A 563 3.58 14.14 -5.97
C LEU A 563 2.96 13.24 -7.05
N GLU A 564 3.75 12.80 -8.03
CA GLU A 564 3.27 11.91 -9.09
C GLU A 564 2.75 10.58 -8.54
N ARG A 565 3.42 10.01 -7.52
CA ARG A 565 2.93 8.84 -6.77
C ARG A 565 1.58 9.09 -6.12
N GLY A 566 1.36 10.27 -5.54
CA GLY A 566 0.04 10.63 -4.98
C GLY A 566 -1.04 10.78 -6.04
N LEU A 567 -0.72 11.35 -7.20
CA LEU A 567 -1.66 11.49 -8.32
C LEU A 567 -1.99 10.15 -8.97
N GLU A 568 -1.00 9.27 -9.05
CA GLU A 568 -1.07 7.96 -9.68
C GLU A 568 -1.70 6.91 -8.75
N LEU A 569 -1.17 6.76 -7.52
CA LEU A 569 -1.47 5.68 -6.58
C LEU A 569 -2.36 6.14 -5.40
N GLY A 570 -2.89 7.36 -5.42
CA GLY A 570 -3.67 7.90 -4.31
C GLY A 570 -4.86 6.99 -3.96
N PHE A 571 -5.09 6.76 -2.66
CA PHE A 571 -6.10 5.82 -2.18
C PHE A 571 -5.78 4.35 -2.56
N GLU A 572 -4.53 3.92 -2.43
CA GLU A 572 -4.13 2.51 -2.64
C GLU A 572 -3.39 1.92 -1.43
N GLY A 573 -3.25 2.65 -0.31
CA GLY A 573 -2.72 2.12 0.96
C GLY A 573 -1.21 2.33 1.18
N GLU A 574 -0.53 3.04 0.28
CA GLU A 574 0.92 3.24 0.34
C GLU A 574 1.33 4.65 0.80
N ARG A 575 0.41 5.63 0.76
CA ARG A 575 0.74 7.06 0.86
C ARG A 575 1.51 7.43 2.14
N PHE A 576 1.10 6.92 3.30
CA PHE A 576 1.79 7.19 4.57
C PHE A 576 3.23 6.69 4.55
N TYR A 577 3.44 5.50 3.99
CA TYR A 577 4.72 4.82 4.03
C TYR A 577 5.70 5.36 2.98
N ASP A 578 5.19 5.84 1.85
CA ASP A 578 5.97 6.64 0.90
C ASP A 578 6.55 7.90 1.56
N ILE A 579 5.71 8.65 2.30
CA ILE A 579 6.14 9.85 3.02
C ILE A 579 7.15 9.48 4.12
N MET A 580 6.87 8.42 4.88
CA MET A 580 7.74 7.93 5.96
C MET A 580 9.12 7.54 5.43
N ARG A 581 9.18 6.77 4.34
CA ARG A 581 10.45 6.32 3.75
C ARG A 581 11.31 7.48 3.26
N LEU A 582 10.69 8.48 2.62
CA LEU A 582 11.43 9.69 2.20
C LEU A 582 11.87 10.54 3.38
N ALA A 583 11.04 10.70 4.42
CA ALA A 583 11.45 11.39 5.66
C ALA A 583 12.67 10.72 6.29
N LYS A 584 12.70 9.38 6.34
CA LYS A 584 13.87 8.61 6.81
C LYS A 584 15.09 8.78 5.91
N ARG A 585 14.92 8.71 4.58
CA ARG A 585 16.01 8.94 3.61
C ARG A 585 16.67 10.32 3.82
N TYR A 586 15.86 11.33 4.07
CA TYR A 586 16.33 12.70 4.30
C TYR A 586 16.86 12.93 5.72
N ASN A 587 16.64 11.98 6.63
CA ASN A 587 16.85 12.16 8.06
C ASN A 587 16.15 13.46 8.55
N ASP A 588 14.91 13.65 8.11
CA ASP A 588 14.11 14.86 8.32
C ASP A 588 12.67 14.50 8.73
N PRO A 589 12.42 14.28 10.03
CA PRO A 589 11.08 14.00 10.55
C PRO A 589 10.04 15.09 10.24
N SER A 590 10.50 16.33 10.06
CA SER A 590 9.60 17.45 9.76
C SER A 590 8.90 17.29 8.41
N PHE A 591 9.50 16.55 7.47
CA PHE A 591 8.92 16.24 6.16
C PHE A 591 7.63 15.44 6.27
N LEU A 592 7.61 14.40 7.12
CA LEU A 592 6.39 13.62 7.39
C LEU A 592 5.40 14.44 8.22
N ALA A 593 5.89 15.07 9.28
CA ALA A 593 5.07 15.84 10.21
C ALA A 593 4.29 16.96 9.48
N GLU A 594 4.94 17.72 8.59
CA GLU A 594 4.31 18.81 7.85
C GLU A 594 3.18 18.30 6.94
N LYS A 595 3.44 17.24 6.16
CA LYS A 595 2.46 16.70 5.21
C LYS A 595 1.25 16.12 5.94
N VAL A 596 1.48 15.28 6.94
CA VAL A 596 0.42 14.63 7.70
C VAL A 596 -0.39 15.65 8.52
N ALA A 597 0.27 16.62 9.15
CA ALA A 597 -0.40 17.64 9.94
C ALA A 597 -1.31 18.55 9.10
N ALA A 598 -1.00 18.73 7.81
CA ALA A 598 -1.71 19.66 6.92
C ALA A 598 -3.23 19.40 6.83
N LYS A 599 -3.68 18.15 6.94
CA LYS A 599 -5.11 17.79 6.90
C LYS A 599 -5.90 18.25 8.13
N TYR A 600 -5.23 18.50 9.26
CA TYR A 600 -5.90 18.87 10.50
C TYR A 600 -6.24 20.36 10.56
N PRO A 601 -7.28 20.75 11.33
CA PRO A 601 -7.54 22.15 11.67
C PRO A 601 -6.36 22.81 12.41
N SER A 602 -6.24 24.13 12.32
CA SER A 602 -5.08 24.90 12.80
C SER A 602 -4.58 24.52 14.21
N ALA A 603 -5.49 24.42 15.19
CA ALA A 603 -5.11 24.07 16.57
C ALA A 603 -4.51 22.66 16.68
N LYS A 604 -5.14 21.67 16.05
CA LYS A 604 -4.69 20.27 16.07
C LYS A 604 -3.48 20.04 15.14
N ARG A 605 -3.33 20.83 14.09
CA ARG A 605 -2.19 20.76 13.17
C ARG A 605 -0.86 20.92 13.89
N GLN A 606 -0.72 21.92 14.76
CA GLN A 606 0.53 22.13 15.48
C GLN A 606 0.82 21.01 16.49
N GLU A 607 -0.21 20.49 17.14
CA GLU A 607 -0.10 19.34 18.05
C GLU A 607 0.41 18.11 17.31
N ILE A 608 -0.25 17.73 16.21
CA ILE A 608 0.15 16.57 15.39
C ILE A 608 1.53 16.79 14.77
N TYR A 609 1.85 17.99 14.30
CA TYR A 609 3.18 18.30 13.79
C TYR A 609 4.25 18.03 14.85
N ASN A 610 4.09 18.59 16.06
CA ASN A 610 5.05 18.39 17.15
C ASN A 610 5.15 16.91 17.58
N PHE A 611 4.01 16.20 17.62
CA PHE A 611 3.95 14.79 17.96
C PHE A 611 4.73 13.92 16.96
N LEU A 612 4.57 14.19 15.67
CA LEU A 612 5.22 13.44 14.59
C LEU A 612 6.68 13.83 14.33
N LEU A 613 7.24 14.79 15.08
CA LEU A 613 8.70 15.04 15.04
C LEU A 613 9.49 13.90 15.71
N ASP A 614 8.85 13.13 16.59
CA ASP A 614 9.43 11.91 17.15
C ASP A 614 9.07 10.72 16.27
N GLU A 615 10.08 10.08 15.69
CA GLU A 615 9.90 8.94 14.77
C GLU A 615 9.25 7.73 15.44
N ASN A 616 9.35 7.58 16.77
CA ASN A 616 8.69 6.48 17.46
C ASN A 616 7.18 6.54 17.26
N ASN A 617 6.61 7.76 17.24
CA ASN A 617 5.18 8.00 17.08
C ASN A 617 4.64 7.68 15.67
N TRP A 618 5.50 7.29 14.73
CA TRP A 618 5.08 6.89 13.37
C TRP A 618 4.52 5.46 13.34
N TYR A 619 4.85 4.68 14.36
CA TYR A 619 4.49 3.28 14.50
C TYR A 619 3.36 3.09 15.50
N ILE A 620 2.69 1.94 15.42
CA ILE A 620 1.68 1.52 16.39
C ILE A 620 2.33 0.57 17.38
N HIS A 621 2.44 1.00 18.64
CA HIS A 621 3.13 0.26 19.70
C HIS A 621 2.24 -0.85 20.30
N MET A 622 2.05 -1.95 19.55
CA MET A 622 1.25 -3.10 20.00
C MET A 622 2.04 -4.14 20.80
N PHE A 623 3.38 -4.16 20.66
CA PHE A 623 4.27 -5.17 21.25
C PHE A 623 5.19 -4.65 22.35
N ASP A 624 5.06 -3.37 22.69
CA ASP A 624 5.88 -2.68 23.71
C ASP A 624 5.34 -2.84 25.14
#